data_AF-A0A495J542-F1
#
_entry.id   AF-A0A495J542-F1
#
_cell.length_a   1.000
_cell.length_b   1.000
_cell.length_c   1.000
_cell.angle_alpha   90.00
_cell.angle_beta   90.00
_cell.angle_gamma   90.00
#
_symmetry.space_group_name_H-M   'P 1'
#
loop_
_entity.id
_entity.type
_entity.pdbx_description
1 polymer ?
#
loop_
_entity_poly.entity_id
_entity_poly.type
_entity_poly.pdbx_seq_one_letter_code
_entity_poly.pdbx_strand_id
1 'polypeptide(L)' 'MQKETLTALGLFLAKKSVNKADVARKTGLSPFRLSQLSINPKTYLRVEELYLIALAIEVSPSDLLEAVCKDVILPNSKS' A
#
# COMPACT_ATOMS: atom_id res chain seq x y z
N MET A 1 1.77 1.61 -23.20
CA MET A 1 1.69 2.05 -21.79
C MET A 1 1.37 0.82 -20.95
N GLN A 2 2.40 0.21 -20.34
CA GLN A 2 2.26 -1.08 -19.64
C GLN A 2 1.34 -0.92 -18.44
N LYS A 3 0.19 -1.59 -18.47
CA LYS A 3 -0.79 -1.66 -17.39
C LYS A 3 -0.48 -2.93 -16.58
N GLU A 4 0.74 -3.05 -16.06
CA GLU A 4 1.18 -4.24 -15.35
C GLU A 4 0.95 -4.08 -13.84
N THR A 5 -0.15 -4.70 -13.40
CA THR A 5 -0.32 -5.34 -12.08
C THR A 5 0.13 -4.54 -10.85
N LEU A 6 -0.33 -3.29 -10.72
CA LEU A 6 -0.21 -2.59 -9.43
C LEU A 6 -1.00 -3.35 -8.34
N THR A 7 -0.40 -3.47 -7.17
CA THR A 7 -1.09 -3.96 -5.97
C THR A 7 -2.18 -2.97 -5.54
N ALA A 8 -3.05 -3.37 -4.60
CA ALA A 8 -4.03 -2.46 -4.02
C ALA A 8 -3.36 -1.18 -3.45
N LEU A 9 -2.20 -1.34 -2.79
CA LEU A 9 -1.38 -0.22 -2.34
C LEU A 9 -0.86 0.61 -3.52
N GLY A 10 -0.30 -0.02 -4.55
CA GLY A 10 0.23 0.69 -5.73
C GLY A 10 -0.83 1.54 -6.42
N LEU A 11 -2.05 1.00 -6.56
CA LEU A 11 -3.21 1.72 -7.10
C LEU A 11 -3.64 2.87 -6.19
N PHE A 12 -3.65 2.67 -4.87
CA PHE A 12 -4.00 3.70 -3.91
C PHE A 12 -3.05 4.89 -3.97
N LEU A 13 -1.75 4.63 -3.96
CA LEU A 13 -0.70 5.65 -4.06
C LEU A 13 -0.75 6.39 -5.40
N ALA A 14 -1.00 5.69 -6.51
CA ALA A 14 -1.14 6.29 -7.83
C ALA A 14 -2.36 7.21 -7.92
N LYS A 15 -3.52 6.80 -7.36
CA LYS A 15 -4.74 7.63 -7.32
C LYS A 15 -4.56 8.92 -6.53
N LYS A 16 -3.75 8.90 -5.48
CA LYS A 16 -3.43 10.06 -4.64
C LYS A 16 -2.23 10.87 -5.15
N SER A 17 -1.67 10.54 -6.32
CA SER A 17 -0.48 11.20 -6.89
C SER A 17 0.70 11.28 -5.91
N VAL A 18 0.87 10.24 -5.09
CA VAL A 18 1.87 10.23 -4.02
C VAL A 18 3.28 10.16 -4.61
N ASN A 19 4.17 11.04 -4.13
CA ASN A 19 5.59 10.98 -4.44
C ASN A 19 6.29 9.90 -3.60
N LYS A 20 6.62 8.76 -4.22
CA LYS A 20 7.29 7.63 -3.54
C LYS A 20 8.65 7.98 -2.96
N ALA A 21 9.38 8.94 -3.52
CA ALA A 21 10.67 9.38 -2.98
C ALA A 21 10.49 10.16 -1.66
N ASP A 22 9.43 10.98 -1.57
CA ASP A 22 9.12 11.68 -0.33
C ASP A 22 8.67 10.71 0.77
N VAL A 23 7.83 9.73 0.41
CA VAL A 23 7.43 8.66 1.34
C VAL A 23 8.64 7.88 1.84
N ALA A 24 9.55 7.46 0.95
CA ALA A 24 10.78 6.75 1.32
C ALA A 24 11.58 7.51 2.38
N ARG A 25 11.73 8.83 2.18
CA ARG A 25 12.44 9.71 3.11
C ARG A 25 11.74 9.84 4.46
N LYS A 26 10.41 9.99 4.48
CA LYS A 26 9.61 10.14 5.71
C LYS A 26 9.48 8.85 6.51
N THR A 27 9.37 7.70 5.84
CA THR A 27 9.13 6.41 6.50
C THR A 27 10.41 5.62 6.78
N GLY A 28 11.56 6.06 6.25
CA GLY A 28 12.81 5.29 6.30
C GLY A 28 12.78 4.01 5.44
N LEU A 29 11.75 3.81 4.62
CA LEU A 29 11.66 2.67 3.72
C LEU A 29 12.53 2.90 2.49
N SER A 30 13.19 1.85 2.00
CA SER A 30 13.97 1.98 0.78
C SER A 30 13.04 2.22 -0.43
N PRO A 31 13.48 3.01 -1.43
CA PRO A 31 12.72 3.18 -2.68
C PRO A 31 12.41 1.85 -3.36
N PHE A 32 13.33 0.88 -3.26
CA PHE A 32 13.13 -0.48 -3.75
C PHE A 32 11.98 -1.19 -3.02
N ARG A 33 11.90 -1.09 -1.69
CA ARG A 33 10.83 -1.71 -0.89
C ARG A 33 9.46 -1.12 -1.26
N LEU A 34 9.34 0.20 -1.37
CA LEU A 34 8.10 0.86 -1.82
C LEU A 34 7.70 0.44 -3.25
N SER A 35 8.68 0.26 -4.14
CA SER A 35 8.44 -0.25 -5.48
C SER A 35 7.89 -1.68 -5.43
N GLN A 36 8.55 -2.59 -4.71
CA GLN A 36 8.08 -3.98 -4.52
C GLN A 36 6.67 -4.03 -3.96
N LEU A 37 6.37 -3.26 -2.90
CA LEU A 37 5.04 -3.19 -2.30
C LEU A 37 3.97 -2.66 -3.29
N SER A 38 4.37 -1.84 -4.26
CA SER A 38 3.44 -1.26 -5.26
C SER A 38 3.15 -2.18 -6.44
N ILE A 39 4.09 -3.05 -6.83
CA ILE A 39 4.04 -3.78 -8.12
C ILE A 39 4.09 -5.31 -7.98
N ASN A 40 4.53 -5.82 -6.82
CA ASN A 40 4.71 -7.25 -6.61
C ASN A 40 3.61 -7.80 -5.69
N PRO A 41 2.58 -8.49 -6.22
CA PRO A 41 1.47 -9.03 -5.42
C PRO A 41 1.91 -10.12 -4.43
N LYS A 42 3.10 -10.71 -4.58
CA LYS A 42 3.67 -11.68 -3.62
C LYS A 42 4.37 -11.01 -2.45
N THR A 43 4.53 -9.68 -2.49
CA THR A 43 5.16 -8.94 -1.39
C THR A 43 4.10 -8.53 -0.39
N TYR A 44 4.24 -9.03 0.84
CA TYR A 44 3.36 -8.65 1.94
C TYR A 44 3.74 -7.27 2.50
N LEU A 45 2.72 -6.42 2.62
CA LEU A 45 2.77 -5.15 3.34
C LEU A 45 2.64 -5.44 4.84
N ARG A 46 3.65 -5.06 5.63
CA ARG A 46 3.60 -5.20 7.08
C ARG A 46 2.77 -4.07 7.69
N VAL A 47 2.17 -4.33 8.85
CA VAL A 47 1.34 -3.34 9.57
C VAL A 47 2.15 -2.06 9.88
N GLU A 48 3.40 -2.20 10.32
CA GLU A 48 4.28 -1.06 10.58
C GLU A 48 4.54 -0.23 9.31
N GLU A 49 4.81 -0.89 8.18
CA GLU A 49 5.02 -0.22 6.89
C GLU A 49 3.76 0.51 6.43
N LEU A 50 2.60 -0.13 6.58
CA LEU A 50 1.30 0.48 6.29
C LEU A 50 1.09 1.74 7.12
N TYR A 51 1.32 1.65 8.43
CA TYR A 51 1.12 2.75 9.35
C TYR A 51 2.03 3.94 9.01
N LEU A 52 3.32 3.69 8.79
CA LEU A 52 4.28 4.73 8.42
C LEU A 52 3.93 5.36 7.06
N ILE A 53 3.55 4.55 6.07
CA ILE A 53 3.14 5.06 4.75
C ILE A 53 1.91 5.95 4.88
N ALA A 54 0.90 5.54 5.65
CA ALA A 54 -0.32 6.31 5.89
C ALA A 54 -0.01 7.68 6.52
N LEU A 55 0.82 7.70 7.57
CA LEU A 55 1.27 8.94 8.19
C LEU A 55 2.05 9.83 7.22
N ALA A 56 2.94 9.26 6.40
CA ALA A 56 3.76 10.02 5.46
C ALA A 56 2.96 10.71 4.34
N ILE A 57 1.80 10.14 3.99
CA ILE A 57 0.87 10.68 2.98
C ILE A 57 -0.31 11.43 3.60
N GLU A 58 -0.30 11.66 4.92
CA GLU A 58 -1.33 12.38 5.67
C GLU A 58 -2.73 11.77 5.52
N VAL A 59 -2.80 10.43 5.59
CA VAL A 59 -4.04 9.66 5.52
C VAL A 59 -4.19 8.83 6.79
N SER A 60 -5.43 8.60 7.22
CA SER A 60 -5.71 7.70 8.33
C SER A 60 -5.19 6.29 8.00
N PRO A 61 -4.43 5.63 8.91
CA PRO A 61 -4.02 4.24 8.71
C PRO A 61 -5.18 3.30 8.43
N SER A 62 -6.36 3.57 9.01
CA SER A 62 -7.60 2.83 8.75
C SER A 62 -8.03 2.91 7.28
N ASP A 63 -7.98 4.09 6.67
CA ASP A 63 -8.39 4.28 5.27
C ASP A 63 -7.47 3.52 4.32
N LEU A 64 -6.17 3.50 4.62
CA LEU A 64 -5.20 2.75 3.85
C LEU A 64 -5.43 1.23 4.02
N LEU A 65 -5.71 0.78 5.25
CA LEU A 65 -6.02 -0.61 5.55
C LEU A 65 -7.24 -1.09 4.78
N GLU A 66 -8.36 -0.34 4.85
CA GLU A 66 -9.58 -0.66 4.11
C GLU A 66 -9.35 -0.70 2.61
N ALA A 67 -8.55 0.21 2.06
CA ALA A 67 -8.21 0.21 0.64
C ALA A 67 -7.37 -1.00 0.21
N VAL A 68 -6.44 -1.45 1.06
CA VAL A 68 -5.56 -2.60 0.78
C VAL A 68 -6.29 -3.93 0.98
N CYS A 69 -7.19 -4.00 1.98
CA CYS A 69 -7.91 -5.21 2.36
C CYS A 69 -9.32 -5.33 1.77
N LYS A 70 -9.73 -4.42 0.88
CA LYS A 70 -11.10 -4.36 0.31
C LYS A 70 -11.64 -5.67 -0.28
N ASP A 71 -10.77 -6.56 -0.76
CA ASP A 71 -11.14 -7.83 -1.40
C ASP A 71 -10.89 -9.04 -0.47
N VAL A 72 -10.51 -8.80 0.79
CA VAL A 72 -10.28 -9.83 1.79
C VAL A 72 -11.64 -10.29 2.34
N ILE A 73 -11.94 -11.57 2.14
CA ILE A 73 -13.20 -12.18 2.57
C ILE A 73 -12.88 -13.32 3.53
N LEU A 74 -13.66 -13.43 4.60
CA LEU A 74 -13.60 -14.57 5.51
C LEU A 74 -14.07 -15.83 4.75
N PRO A 75 -13.25 -16.89 4.65
CA PRO A 75 -13.55 -18.04 3.80
C PRO A 75 -14.74 -18.89 4.26
N ASN A 76 -15.25 -18.72 5.49
CA ASN A 76 -16.35 -19.51 6.05
C ASN A 76 -17.29 -18.68 6.94
N SER A 77 -17.87 -17.59 6.42
CA SER A 77 -19.02 -16.94 7.07
C SER A 77 -20.33 -17.70 6.77
N LYS A 78 -20.40 -18.99 7.12
CA LYS A 78 -21.69 -19.66 7.33
C LYS A 78 -21.93 -19.70 8.83
N SER A 79 -22.70 -18.75 9.33
CA SER A 79 -23.36 -18.87 10.63
C SER A 79 -24.71 -19.53 10.47
#